data_AF-A0A842MLM0-F1
#
_entry.id   AF-A0A842MLM0-F1
#
_cell.length_a   1.000
_cell.length_b   1.000
_cell.length_c   1.000
_cell.angle_alpha   90.00
_cell.angle_beta   90.00
_cell.angle_gamma   90.00
#
_symmetry.space_group_name_H-M   'P 1'
#
loop_
_entity.id
_entity.type
_entity.pdbx_description
1 polymer ?
#
loop_
_entity_poly.entity_id
_entity_poly.type
_entity_poly.pdbx_seq_one_letter_code
_entity_poly.pdbx_strand_id
1 'polypeptide(L)'
;MVSEKLLNMLNDAIARELQVSIQYMWQHVQWRGVKGFAVQEELKKIAITEMKHAEAIAERLFYLGGTPTTKPAEIFVGQTLREMIERDKRDEENAINLYKQIIAQARSENDETTAFLFEGILKEEEEHHDF
;
A
#
# COMPACT_ATOMS: atom_id res chain seq x y z
N MET A 1 -0.69 -17.37 19.79
CA MET A 1 -1.42 -17.43 18.50
C MET A 1 -1.75 -16.01 18.13
N VAL A 2 -1.48 -15.62 16.88
CA VAL A 2 -1.84 -14.30 16.37
C VAL A 2 -3.37 -14.17 16.34
N SER A 3 -3.88 -13.00 16.66
CA SER A 3 -5.32 -12.74 16.69
C SER A 3 -5.90 -12.70 15.28
N GLU A 4 -7.17 -13.10 15.14
CA GLU A 4 -7.92 -12.91 13.89
C GLU A 4 -7.95 -11.44 13.47
N LYS A 5 -7.93 -10.52 14.43
CA LYS A 5 -7.87 -9.08 14.16
C LYS A 5 -6.60 -8.72 13.38
N LEU A 6 -5.42 -9.14 13.84
CA LEU A 6 -4.17 -8.85 13.12
C LEU A 6 -4.17 -9.50 11.74
N LEU A 7 -4.60 -10.76 11.61
CA LEU A 7 -4.70 -11.44 10.31
C LEU A 7 -5.60 -10.69 9.33
N ASN A 8 -6.75 -10.19 9.78
CA ASN A 8 -7.66 -9.41 8.95
C ASN A 8 -7.02 -8.07 8.54
N MET A 9 -6.35 -7.38 9.46
CA MET A 9 -5.66 -6.12 9.15
C MET A 9 -4.55 -6.31 8.10
N LEU A 10 -3.79 -7.42 8.16
CA LEU A 10 -2.82 -7.76 7.13
C LEU A 10 -3.50 -8.02 5.78
N ASN A 11 -4.66 -8.67 5.79
CA ASN A 11 -5.41 -8.94 4.56
C ASN A 11 -5.96 -7.67 3.92
N ASP A 12 -6.46 -6.75 4.75
CA ASP A 12 -6.90 -5.42 4.32
C ASP A 12 -5.72 -4.61 3.74
N ALA A 13 -4.55 -4.68 4.36
CA ALA A 13 -3.33 -4.05 3.84
C ALA A 13 -2.94 -4.62 2.47
N ILE A 14 -2.97 -5.95 2.27
CA ILE A 14 -2.71 -6.57 0.96
C ILE A 14 -3.70 -6.08 -0.10
N ALA A 15 -5.00 -6.04 0.22
CA ALA A 15 -6.01 -5.54 -0.71
C ALA A 15 -5.74 -4.09 -1.13
N ARG A 16 -5.29 -3.26 -0.18
CA ARG A 16 -4.88 -1.88 -0.43
C ARG A 16 -3.64 -1.82 -1.33
N GLU A 17 -2.56 -2.53 -1.01
CA GLU A 17 -1.33 -2.49 -1.82
C GLU A 17 -1.56 -2.95 -3.26
N LEU A 18 -2.40 -3.98 -3.45
CA LEU A 18 -2.82 -4.39 -4.78
C LEU A 18 -3.61 -3.28 -5.50
N GLN A 19 -4.48 -2.55 -4.80
CA GLN A 19 -5.19 -1.41 -5.36
C GLN A 19 -4.22 -0.33 -5.80
N VAL A 20 -3.36 0.17 -4.91
CA VAL A 20 -2.47 1.30 -5.21
C VAL A 20 -1.43 0.92 -6.27
N SER A 21 -0.91 -0.31 -6.25
CA SER A 21 -0.04 -0.82 -7.33
C SER A 21 -0.71 -0.75 -8.69
N ILE A 22 -1.94 -1.26 -8.81
CA ILE A 22 -2.69 -1.24 -10.08
C ILE A 22 -3.06 0.19 -10.47
N GLN A 23 -3.44 1.02 -9.50
CA GLN A 23 -3.83 2.42 -9.68
C GLN A 23 -2.68 3.24 -10.25
N TYR A 24 -1.54 3.28 -9.57
CA TYR A 24 -0.35 4.01 -10.01
C TYR A 24 0.16 3.53 -11.36
N MET A 25 0.11 2.21 -11.63
CA MET A 25 0.50 1.67 -12.94
C MET A 25 -0.41 2.20 -14.04
N TRP A 26 -1.73 2.25 -13.81
CA TRP A 26 -2.65 2.79 -14.81
C TRP A 26 -2.55 4.31 -14.96
N GLN A 27 -2.21 5.05 -13.92
CA GLN A 27 -1.92 6.47 -14.02
C GLN A 27 -0.63 6.73 -14.83
N HIS A 28 0.40 5.90 -14.65
CA HIS A 28 1.60 5.87 -15.50
C HIS A 28 1.28 5.54 -16.97
N VAL A 29 0.29 4.70 -17.25
CA VAL A 29 -0.09 4.40 -18.64
C VAL A 29 -0.95 5.52 -19.25
N GLN A 30 -1.78 6.18 -18.43
CA GLN A 30 -2.84 7.07 -18.91
C GLN A 30 -2.52 8.57 -18.73
N TRP A 31 -1.33 8.94 -18.25
CA TRP A 31 -0.94 10.34 -18.10
C TRP A 31 -1.02 11.10 -19.43
N ARG A 32 -1.27 12.41 -19.34
CA ARG A 32 -1.31 13.32 -20.49
C ARG A 32 -0.70 14.67 -20.15
N GLY A 33 -0.19 15.35 -21.17
CA GLY A 33 0.36 16.71 -21.07
C GLY A 33 1.72 16.78 -20.38
N VAL A 34 2.33 17.98 -20.42
CA VAL A 34 3.71 18.21 -19.96
C VAL A 34 3.89 17.91 -18.47
N LYS A 35 2.88 18.25 -17.65
CA LYS A 35 2.92 17.95 -16.20
C LYS A 35 2.88 16.44 -15.94
N GLY A 36 2.06 15.69 -16.68
CA GLY A 36 2.01 14.23 -16.58
C GLY A 36 3.34 13.58 -17.01
N PHE A 37 3.94 14.08 -18.08
CA PHE A 37 5.26 13.61 -18.54
C PHE A 37 6.34 13.75 -17.47
N ALA A 38 6.28 14.79 -16.63
CA ALA A 38 7.27 15.03 -15.59
C ALA A 38 7.22 14.01 -14.44
N VAL A 39 6.07 13.40 -14.17
CA VAL A 39 5.86 12.50 -13.01
C VAL A 39 5.71 11.03 -13.40
N GLN A 40 5.54 10.74 -14.69
CA GLN A 40 5.12 9.41 -15.15
C GLN A 40 6.07 8.27 -14.77
N GLU A 41 7.40 8.48 -14.77
CA GLU A 41 8.33 7.43 -14.36
C GLU A 41 8.23 7.16 -12.85
N GLU A 42 7.91 8.18 -12.06
CA GLU A 42 7.78 8.03 -10.62
C GLU A 42 6.51 7.24 -10.27
N LEU A 43 5.38 7.54 -10.93
CA LEU A 43 4.15 6.74 -10.80
C LEU A 43 4.41 5.25 -11.07
N LYS A 44 5.23 4.93 -12.10
CA LYS A 44 5.61 3.55 -12.38
C LYS A 44 6.45 2.92 -11.28
N LYS A 45 7.41 3.67 -10.72
CA LYS A 45 8.26 3.16 -9.64
C LYS A 45 7.43 2.86 -8.40
N ILE A 46 6.58 3.81 -7.98
CA ILE A 46 5.68 3.64 -6.84
C ILE A 46 4.80 2.40 -7.07
N ALA A 47 4.17 2.27 -8.24
CA ALA A 47 3.37 1.09 -8.58
C ALA A 47 4.10 -0.26 -8.38
N ILE A 48 5.39 -0.30 -8.71
CA ILE A 48 6.23 -1.49 -8.55
C ILE A 48 6.60 -1.71 -7.08
N THR A 49 6.90 -0.64 -6.34
CA THR A 49 7.13 -0.68 -4.88
C THR A 49 5.91 -1.23 -4.16
N GLU A 50 4.71 -0.74 -4.49
CA GLU A 50 3.47 -1.23 -3.85
C GLU A 50 3.20 -2.70 -4.10
N MET A 51 3.54 -3.24 -5.27
CA MET A 51 3.41 -4.68 -5.51
C MET A 51 4.35 -5.49 -4.59
N LYS A 52 5.54 -4.96 -4.26
CA LYS A 52 6.47 -5.62 -3.33
C LYS A 52 5.98 -5.53 -1.90
N HIS A 53 5.34 -4.42 -1.51
CA HIS A 53 4.65 -4.33 -0.23
C HIS A 53 3.56 -5.41 -0.12
N ALA A 54 2.70 -5.52 -1.15
CA ALA A 54 1.66 -6.54 -1.20
C ALA A 54 2.22 -7.96 -1.03
N GLU A 55 3.31 -8.28 -1.75
CA GLU A 55 4.01 -9.57 -1.66
C GLU A 55 4.54 -9.82 -0.23
N ALA A 56 5.29 -8.89 0.34
CA ALA A 56 5.88 -9.05 1.66
C ALA A 56 4.83 -9.24 2.77
N ILE A 57 3.72 -8.49 2.71
CA ILE A 57 2.61 -8.64 3.65
C ILE A 57 1.90 -9.98 3.43
N ALA A 58 1.70 -10.41 2.18
CA ALA A 58 1.07 -11.70 1.86
C ALA A 58 1.89 -12.89 2.37
N GLU A 59 3.21 -12.87 2.17
CA GLU A 59 4.12 -13.87 2.74
C GLU A 59 4.02 -13.91 4.26
N ARG A 60 3.97 -12.73 4.91
CA ARG A 60 3.84 -12.65 6.36
C ARG A 60 2.50 -13.21 6.85
N LEU A 61 1.39 -12.85 6.21
CA LEU A 61 0.06 -13.34 6.55
C LEU A 61 -0.03 -14.87 6.39
N PHE A 62 0.52 -15.42 5.31
CA PHE A 62 0.54 -16.85 5.08
C PHE A 62 1.37 -17.60 6.14
N TYR A 63 2.54 -17.05 6.52
CA TYR A 63 3.36 -17.59 7.60
C TYR A 63 2.59 -17.66 8.94
N LEU A 64 1.74 -16.67 9.21
CA LEU A 64 0.90 -16.61 10.42
C LEU A 64 -0.34 -17.53 10.36
N GLY A 65 -0.53 -18.28 9.26
CA GLY A 65 -1.62 -19.24 9.08
C GLY A 65 -2.87 -18.65 8.42
N GLY A 66 -2.80 -17.41 7.90
CA GLY A 66 -3.88 -16.81 7.12
C GLY A 66 -3.81 -17.16 5.63
N THR A 67 -4.86 -16.79 4.89
CA THR A 67 -4.90 -16.89 3.42
C THR A 67 -4.93 -15.49 2.82
N PRO A 68 -3.85 -15.04 2.14
CA PRO A 68 -3.81 -13.75 1.46
C PRO A 68 -4.91 -13.58 0.42
N THR A 69 -5.55 -12.41 0.39
CA THR A 69 -6.48 -12.03 -0.67
C THR A 69 -5.74 -11.84 -1.98
N THR A 70 -6.42 -12.17 -3.08
CA THR A 70 -6.00 -11.85 -4.45
C THR A 70 -6.82 -10.70 -5.04
N LYS A 71 -7.70 -10.09 -4.24
CA LYS A 71 -8.64 -9.05 -4.68
C LYS A 71 -8.15 -7.70 -4.19
N PRO A 72 -7.92 -6.73 -5.10
CA PRO A 72 -7.62 -5.37 -4.71
C PRO A 72 -8.85 -4.69 -4.10
N ALA A 73 -8.61 -3.66 -3.29
CA ALA A 73 -9.60 -2.65 -2.96
C ALA A 73 -10.03 -1.85 -4.20
N GLU A 74 -10.95 -0.88 -4.04
CA GLU A 74 -11.50 -0.12 -5.16
C GLU A 74 -10.44 0.78 -5.84
N ILE A 75 -10.12 0.46 -7.09
CA ILE A 75 -9.14 1.18 -7.91
C ILE A 75 -9.77 2.45 -8.50
N PHE A 76 -9.07 3.59 -8.38
CA PHE A 76 -9.46 4.84 -9.03
C PHE A 76 -8.29 5.48 -9.77
N VAL A 77 -8.35 5.48 -11.10
CA VAL A 77 -7.27 6.04 -11.93
C VAL A 77 -7.36 7.56 -12.09
N GLY A 78 -8.57 8.14 -12.11
CA GLY A 78 -8.77 9.56 -12.45
C GLY A 78 -8.53 9.88 -13.93
N GLN A 79 -9.07 11.02 -14.40
CA GLN A 79 -8.94 11.48 -15.80
C GLN A 79 -7.96 12.64 -15.95
N THR A 80 -7.69 13.35 -14.86
CA THR A 80 -6.72 14.46 -14.83
C THR A 80 -5.61 14.20 -13.83
N LEU A 81 -4.42 14.76 -14.06
CA LEU A 81 -3.30 14.65 -13.12
C LEU A 81 -3.67 15.16 -11.72
N ARG A 82 -4.56 16.16 -11.64
CA ARG A 82 -5.03 16.68 -10.35
C ARG A 82 -5.85 15.64 -9.58
N GLU A 83 -6.78 14.96 -10.27
CA GLU A 83 -7.59 13.90 -9.67
C GLU A 83 -6.75 12.72 -9.22
N MET A 84 -5.71 12.37 -9.99
CA MET A 84 -4.71 11.34 -9.65
C MET A 84 -4.04 11.71 -8.32
N ILE A 85 -3.32 12.83 -8.28
CA ILE A 85 -2.57 13.26 -7.09
C ILE A 85 -3.47 13.44 -5.86
N GLU A 86 -4.66 14.02 -6.01
CA GLU A 86 -5.59 14.19 -4.89
C GLU A 86 -6.15 12.85 -4.37
N ARG A 87 -6.28 11.83 -5.23
CA ARG A 87 -6.65 10.48 -4.81
C ARG A 87 -5.45 9.81 -4.12
N ASP A 88 -4.31 9.79 -4.77
CA ASP A 88 -3.10 9.11 -4.31
C ASP A 88 -2.69 9.59 -2.92
N LYS A 89 -2.66 10.91 -2.71
CA LYS A 89 -2.39 11.50 -1.39
C LYS A 89 -3.33 11.00 -0.29
N ARG A 90 -4.62 10.86 -0.59
CA ARG A 90 -5.60 10.33 0.37
C ARG A 90 -5.39 8.85 0.63
N ASP A 91 -5.03 8.09 -0.40
CA ASP A 91 -4.72 6.68 -0.26
C ASP A 91 -3.48 6.49 0.63
N GLU A 92 -2.42 7.29 0.46
CA GLU A 92 -1.21 7.24 1.34
C GLU A 92 -1.50 7.65 2.78
N GLU A 93 -2.30 8.70 2.99
CA GLU A 93 -2.73 9.07 4.35
C GLU A 93 -3.50 7.93 5.03
N ASN A 94 -4.31 7.19 4.27
CA ASN A 94 -5.02 6.02 4.79
C ASN A 94 -4.06 4.84 5.08
N ALA A 95 -3.04 4.59 4.25
CA ALA A 95 -1.99 3.58 4.53
C ALA A 95 -1.27 3.89 5.83
N ILE A 96 -0.73 5.12 5.93
CA ILE A 96 0.08 5.54 7.07
C ILE A 96 -0.69 5.31 8.38
N ASN A 97 -1.98 5.67 8.39
CA ASN A 97 -2.85 5.44 9.54
C ASN A 97 -3.08 3.95 9.81
N LEU A 98 -3.36 3.14 8.78
CA LEU A 98 -3.54 1.70 8.91
C LEU A 98 -2.26 1.01 9.42
N TYR A 99 -1.10 1.38 8.90
CA TYR A 99 0.18 0.74 9.22
C TYR A 99 0.63 1.07 10.63
N LYS A 100 0.40 2.30 11.10
CA LYS A 100 0.57 2.67 12.51
C LYS A 100 -0.32 1.82 13.43
N GLN A 101 -1.55 1.50 13.02
CA GLN A 101 -2.43 0.59 13.77
C GLN A 101 -1.95 -0.87 13.73
N ILE A 102 -1.48 -1.35 12.57
CA ILE A 102 -0.92 -2.71 12.44
C ILE A 102 0.31 -2.88 13.33
N ILE A 103 1.24 -1.91 13.32
CA ILE A 103 2.43 -1.91 14.18
C ILE A 103 2.03 -2.00 15.66
N ALA A 104 1.08 -1.17 16.09
CA ALA A 104 0.60 -1.17 17.47
C ALA A 104 -0.06 -2.51 17.84
N GLN A 105 -0.87 -3.08 16.94
CA GLN A 105 -1.53 -4.37 17.15
C GLN A 105 -0.52 -5.51 17.23
N ALA A 106 0.43 -5.58 16.29
CA ALA A 106 1.50 -6.59 16.27
C ALA A 106 2.33 -6.55 17.56
N ARG A 107 2.74 -5.35 18.01
CA ARG A 107 3.47 -5.18 19.29
C ARG A 107 2.64 -5.62 20.50
N SER A 108 1.33 -5.34 20.51
CA SER A 108 0.46 -5.81 21.60
C SER A 108 0.37 -7.33 21.70
N GLU A 109 0.67 -8.03 20.60
CA GLU A 109 0.71 -9.50 20.51
C GLU A 109 2.13 -10.07 20.62
N ASN A 110 3.15 -9.22 20.87
CA ASN A 110 4.57 -9.56 20.86
C ASN A 110 5.06 -10.09 19.49
N ASP A 111 4.42 -9.69 18.39
CA ASP A 111 4.85 -9.99 17.04
C ASP A 111 5.78 -8.90 16.49
N GLU A 112 7.03 -8.92 16.94
CA GLU A 112 8.05 -7.94 16.54
C GLU A 112 8.43 -8.04 15.05
N THR A 113 8.30 -9.23 14.45
CA THR A 113 8.63 -9.40 13.03
C THR A 113 7.60 -8.71 12.14
N THR A 114 6.30 -8.83 12.44
CA THR A 114 5.26 -8.07 11.74
C THR A 114 5.42 -6.58 11.98
N ALA A 115 5.70 -6.15 13.23
CA ALA A 115 5.92 -4.74 13.52
C ALA A 115 7.08 -4.16 12.70
N PHE A 116 8.22 -4.84 12.66
CA PHE A 116 9.39 -4.41 11.89
C PHE A 116 9.12 -4.35 10.38
N LEU A 117 8.39 -5.32 9.83
CA LEU A 117 7.95 -5.29 8.42
C LEU A 117 7.17 -4.01 8.12
N PHE A 118 6.16 -3.70 8.93
CA PHE A 118 5.32 -2.52 8.71
C PHE A 118 6.02 -1.21 9.02
N GLU A 119 7.03 -1.18 9.88
CA GLU A 119 7.88 0.02 10.05
C GLU A 119 8.69 0.34 8.79
N GLY A 120 9.18 -0.69 8.10
CA GLY A 120 9.84 -0.53 6.80
C GLY A 120 8.89 0.04 5.75
N ILE A 121 7.73 -0.59 5.59
CA ILE A 121 6.69 -0.15 4.64
C ILE A 121 6.21 1.26 4.98
N LEU A 122 5.90 1.54 6.25
CA LEU A 122 5.47 2.86 6.70
C LEU A 122 6.47 3.96 6.33
N LYS A 123 7.77 3.69 6.43
CA LYS A 123 8.80 4.64 6.03
C LYS A 123 8.73 4.93 4.52
N GLU A 124 8.59 3.90 3.69
CA GLU A 124 8.44 4.07 2.23
C GLU A 124 7.18 4.87 1.89
N GLU A 125 6.06 4.63 2.59
CA GLU A 125 4.81 5.37 2.39
C GLU A 125 4.89 6.84 2.83
N GLU A 126 5.63 7.14 3.90
CA GLU A 126 5.89 8.53 4.29
C GLU A 126 6.78 9.25 3.27
N GLU A 127 7.68 8.53 2.56
CA GLU A 127 8.44 9.06 1.42
C GLU A 127 7.55 9.28 0.19
N HIS A 128 6.59 8.39 -0.09
CA HIS A 128 5.60 8.58 -1.16
C HIS A 128 4.65 9.76 -0.90
N HIS A 129 4.25 9.99 0.35
CA HIS A 129 3.36 11.10 0.72
C HIS A 129 4.00 12.50 0.59
N ASP A 130 5.33 12.60 0.71
CA ASP A 130 6.09 13.86 0.58
C ASP A 130 6.37 14.25 -0.89
N PHE A 131 6.21 13.32 -1.83
CA PHE A 131 6.36 13.51 -3.28
C PHE A 131 5.20 14.31 -3.90
#